data_AF-A0A7C2T4Z4-F1
#
_entry.id   AF-A0A7C2T4Z4-F1
#
_cell.length_a   1.000
_cell.length_b   1.000
_cell.length_c   1.000
_cell.angle_alpha   90.00
_cell.angle_beta   90.00
_cell.angle_gamma   90.00
#
_symmetry.space_group_name_H-M   'P 1'
#
loop_
_entity.id
_entity.type
_entity.pdbx_description
1 polymer ?
#
loop_
_entity_poly.entity_id
_entity_poly.type
_entity_poly.pdbx_seq_one_letter_code
_entity_poly.pdbx_strand_id
1 'polypeptide(L)'
;MTDVEPGALPIAGIIVILLMMSAFFSGSETALTATSRARMHKLEGDGDRRAARVNRLICDRERLIGAILIGNNIVNTLAATLASVLFLKIF
;
A
#
# COMPACT_ATOMS: atom_id res chain seq x y z
N MET A 1 21.99 19.42 23.35
CA MET A 1 20.55 19.44 23.04
C MET A 1 20.51 19.51 21.52
N THR A 2 20.26 18.41 20.82
CA THR A 2 20.37 18.39 19.36
C THR A 2 19.29 19.30 18.78
N ASP A 3 19.71 20.44 18.23
CA ASP A 3 18.87 21.26 17.37
C ASP A 3 18.56 20.40 16.14
N VAL A 4 17.41 19.72 16.17
CA VAL A 4 16.91 18.94 15.04
C VAL A 4 16.89 19.90 13.85
N GLU A 5 17.70 19.64 12.82
CA GLU A 5 17.72 20.49 11.63
C GLU A 5 16.27 20.68 11.14
N PRO A 6 15.83 21.91 10.80
CA PRO A 6 14.46 22.17 10.34
C PRO A 6 14.01 21.26 9.19
N GLY A 7 14.96 20.73 8.43
CA GLY A 7 14.74 19.77 7.34
C GLY A 7 14.47 18.32 7.75
N ALA A 8 14.68 17.91 9.00
CA ALA A 8 14.48 16.53 9.46
C ALA A 8 12.99 16.21 9.74
N LEU A 9 12.25 17.17 10.29
CA LEU A 9 10.83 17.05 10.60
C LEU A 9 9.94 16.76 9.36
N PRO A 10 10.09 17.48 8.23
CA PRO A 10 9.31 17.17 7.03
C PRO A 10 9.67 15.80 6.43
N ILE A 11 10.94 15.38 6.50
CA ILE A 11 11.38 14.06 6.01
C ILE A 11 10.71 12.94 6.83
N ALA A 12 10.68 13.08 8.16
CA ALA A 12 9.98 12.14 9.03
C ALA A 12 8.47 12.06 8.70
N GLY A 13 7.83 13.20 8.43
CA GLY A 13 6.43 13.24 7.99
C GLY A 13 6.20 12.49 6.67
N ILE A 14 7.09 12.66 5.69
CA ILE A 14 7.03 11.93 4.41
C ILE A 14 7.18 10.43 4.63
N ILE A 15 8.11 9.99 5.50
CA ILE A 15 8.30 8.58 5.83
C ILE A 15 7.01 7.98 6.41
N VAL A 16 6.33 8.68 7.33
CA VAL A 16 5.05 8.21 7.89
C VAL A 16 4.00 8.04 6.80
N ILE A 17 3.89 8.98 5.86
CA ILE A 17 2.97 8.86 4.72
C ILE A 17 3.32 7.65 3.86
N LEU A 18 4.59 7.42 3.56
CA LEU A 18 5.05 6.25 2.82
C LEU A 18 4.71 4.95 3.56
N LEU A 19 4.90 4.88 4.87
CA LEU A 19 4.52 3.71 5.66
C LEU A 19 3.01 3.44 5.63
N MET A 20 2.17 4.49 5.67
CA MET A 20 0.72 4.33 5.50
C MET A 20 0.36 3.82 4.10
N MET A 21 1.04 4.31 3.06
CA MET A 21 0.87 3.79 1.70
C MET A 21 1.28 2.32 1.59
N SER A 22 2.41 1.93 2.19
CA SER A 22 2.89 0.54 2.26
C SER A 22 1.86 -0.36 2.96
N ALA A 23 1.32 0.09 4.10
CA ALA A 23 0.25 -0.61 4.81
C ALA A 23 -1.03 -0.76 3.98
N PHE A 24 -1.40 0.26 3.19
CA PHE A 24 -2.53 0.18 2.25
C PHE A 24 -2.31 -0.88 1.16
N PHE A 25 -1.11 -0.93 0.55
CA PHE A 25 -0.78 -1.93 -0.48
C PHE A 25 -0.80 -3.35 0.10
N SER A 26 -0.13 -3.58 1.23
CA SER A 26 -0.10 -4.90 1.89
C SER A 26 -1.49 -5.33 2.40
N GLY A 27 -2.28 -4.40 2.92
CA GLY A 27 -3.67 -4.64 3.32
C GLY A 27 -4.56 -5.00 2.13
N SER A 28 -4.35 -4.37 0.96
CA SER A 28 -5.08 -4.67 -0.28
C SER A 28 -4.76 -6.08 -0.79
N GLU A 29 -3.51 -6.52 -0.71
CA GLU A 29 -3.10 -7.89 -1.05
C GLU A 29 -3.79 -8.92 -0.14
N THR A 30 -3.81 -8.65 1.17
CA THR A 30 -4.48 -9.50 2.16
C THR A 30 -5.98 -9.56 1.91
N ALA A 31 -6.62 -8.41 1.67
CA ALA A 31 -8.05 -8.34 1.36
C ALA A 31 -8.41 -9.09 0.07
N LEU A 32 -7.60 -8.94 -0.98
CA LEU A 32 -7.76 -9.64 -2.25
C LEU A 32 -7.63 -11.16 -2.08
N THR A 33 -6.71 -11.59 -1.23
CA THR A 33 -6.47 -13.01 -0.94
C THR A 33 -7.54 -13.61 -0.05
N ALA A 34 -8.08 -12.84 0.89
CA ALA A 34 -9.17 -13.26 1.77
C ALA A 34 -10.56 -13.25 1.08
N THR A 35 -10.69 -12.64 -0.09
CA THR A 35 -11.98 -12.52 -0.78
C THR A 35 -12.43 -13.86 -1.36
N SER A 36 -13.64 -14.31 -0.99
CA SER A 36 -14.27 -15.52 -1.54
C SER A 36 -14.91 -15.25 -2.91
N ARG A 37 -14.40 -15.92 -3.95
CA ARG A 37 -14.96 -15.86 -5.32
C ARG A 37 -16.43 -16.29 -5.36
N ALA A 38 -16.77 -17.37 -4.68
CA ALA A 38 -18.15 -17.89 -4.66
C ALA A 38 -19.13 -16.88 -4.07
N ARG A 39 -18.76 -16.22 -2.96
CA ARG A 39 -19.58 -15.18 -2.34
C ARG A 39 -19.73 -13.96 -3.25
N MET A 40 -18.65 -13.51 -3.90
CA MET A 40 -18.70 -12.36 -4.80
C MET A 40 -19.52 -12.63 -6.06
N HIS A 41 -19.43 -13.84 -6.65
CA HIS A 41 -20.30 -14.23 -7.76
C HIS A 41 -21.78 -14.26 -7.37
N LYS A 42 -22.11 -14.76 -6.17
CA LYS A 42 -23.50 -14.72 -5.69
C LYS A 42 -24.00 -13.27 -5.57
N LEU A 43 -23.23 -12.40 -4.91
CA LEU A 43 -23.59 -11.00 -4.73
C LEU A 43 -23.73 -10.23 -6.06
N GLU A 44 -22.87 -10.52 -7.04
CA GLU A 44 -23.00 -9.97 -8.39
C GLU A 44 -24.29 -10.44 -9.07
N GLY A 45 -24.63 -11.73 -8.95
CA GLY A 45 -25.89 -12.30 -9.44
C GLY A 45 -27.13 -11.68 -8.79
N ASP A 46 -27.04 -11.30 -7.51
CA ASP A 46 -28.09 -10.60 -6.75
C ASP A 46 -28.16 -9.09 -7.10
N GLY A 47 -27.34 -8.60 -8.03
CA GLY A 47 -27.37 -7.22 -8.55
C GLY A 47 -26.38 -6.24 -7.89
N ASP A 48 -25.46 -6.70 -7.03
CA ASP A 48 -24.49 -5.83 -6.37
C ASP A 48 -23.39 -5.36 -7.35
N ARG A 49 -23.48 -4.09 -7.74
CA ARG A 49 -22.51 -3.40 -8.62
C ARG A 49 -21.09 -3.33 -8.02
N ARG A 50 -20.94 -3.38 -6.70
CA ARG A 50 -19.62 -3.42 -6.03
C ARG A 50 -19.01 -4.81 -6.18
N ALA A 51 -19.81 -5.87 -6.00
CA ALA A 51 -19.37 -7.25 -6.21
C ALA A 51 -18.92 -7.48 -7.66
N ALA A 52 -19.63 -6.92 -8.65
CA ALA A 52 -19.22 -6.96 -10.05
C ALA A 52 -17.83 -6.33 -10.29
N ARG A 53 -17.53 -5.19 -9.66
CA ARG A 53 -16.20 -4.56 -9.74
C ARG A 53 -15.11 -5.40 -9.09
N VAL A 54 -15.40 -5.97 -7.92
CA VAL A 54 -14.47 -6.87 -7.22
C VAL A 54 -14.19 -8.12 -8.06
N ASN A 55 -15.21 -8.73 -8.68
CA ASN A 55 -15.04 -9.87 -9.57
C ASN A 55 -14.18 -9.54 -10.79
N ARG A 56 -14.33 -8.35 -11.39
CA ARG A 56 -13.42 -7.88 -12.46
C ARG A 56 -11.98 -7.78 -11.99
N LEU A 57 -11.73 -7.23 -10.80
CA LEU A 57 -10.39 -7.15 -10.20
C LEU A 57 -9.80 -8.54 -9.91
N ILE A 58 -10.60 -9.46 -9.39
CA ILE A 58 -10.18 -10.83 -9.06
C ILE A 58 -9.97 -11.69 -10.31
N CYS A 59 -10.65 -11.37 -11.42
CA CYS A 59 -10.45 -12.04 -12.70
C CYS A 59 -9.03 -11.81 -13.23
N ASP A 60 -8.48 -10.61 -13.03
CA ASP A 60 -7.10 -10.24 -13.38
C ASP A 60 -6.22 -10.12 -12.12
N ARG A 61 -6.33 -11.12 -11.22
CA ARG A 61 -5.65 -11.13 -9.92
C ARG A 61 -4.13 -11.05 -10.06
N GLU A 62 -3.56 -11.66 -11.09
CA GLU A 62 -2.10 -11.68 -11.29
C GLU A 62 -1.56 -10.28 -11.57
N ARG A 63 -2.20 -9.53 -12.47
CA ARG A 63 -1.84 -8.14 -12.73
C ARG A 63 -2.08 -7.24 -11.52
N LEU A 64 -3.16 -7.48 -10.77
CA LEU A 64 -3.46 -6.73 -9.55
C LEU A 64 -2.42 -6.96 -8.46
N ILE A 65 -2.04 -8.21 -8.19
CA ILE A 65 -0.97 -8.55 -7.25
C ILE A 65 0.35 -7.95 -7.72
N GLY A 66 0.68 -8.06 -9.01
CA GLY A 66 1.89 -7.46 -9.57
C GLY A 66 1.95 -5.94 -9.34
N ALA A 67 0.84 -5.23 -9.58
CA ALA A 67 0.76 -3.79 -9.33
C ALA A 67 0.90 -3.43 -7.84
N ILE A 68 0.25 -4.20 -6.95
CA ILE A 68 0.36 -4.01 -5.50
C ILE A 68 1.80 -4.23 -5.03
N LEU A 69 2.45 -5.29 -5.51
CA LEU A 69 3.81 -5.66 -5.12
C LEU A 69 4.82 -4.60 -5.59
N ILE A 70 4.69 -4.13 -6.84
CA ILE A 70 5.53 -3.05 -7.37
C ILE A 70 5.32 -1.77 -6.56
N GLY A 71 4.07 -1.38 -6.29
CA GLY A 71 3.75 -0.20 -5.51
C GLY A 71 4.32 -0.25 -4.10
N ASN A 72 4.15 -1.39 -3.41
CA ASN A 72 4.70 -1.61 -2.08
C ASN A 72 6.23 -1.51 -2.08
N ASN A 73 6.89 -2.15 -3.04
CA ASN A 73 8.36 -2.12 -3.16
C ASN A 73 8.89 -0.71 -3.38
N ILE A 74 8.29 0.05 -4.31
CA ILE A 74 8.70 1.45 -4.58
C ILE A 74 8.57 2.29 -3.30
N VAL A 75 7.43 2.20 -2.62
CA VAL A 75 7.17 2.96 -1.40
C VAL A 75 8.15 2.59 -0.28
N ASN A 76 8.43 1.29 -0.10
CA ASN A 76 9.38 0.82 0.91
C ASN A 76 10.81 1.24 0.59
N THR A 77 11.24 1.17 -0.67
CA THR A 77 12.57 1.65 -1.08
C THR A 77 12.71 3.14 -0.81
N LEU A 78 11.71 3.96 -1.18
CA LEU A 78 11.72 5.39 -0.91
C LEU A 78 11.78 5.69 0.60
N ALA A 79 10.97 4.98 1.40
CA ALA A 79 10.98 5.15 2.85
C ALA A 79 12.34 4.79 3.45
N ALA A 80 12.96 3.69 3.01
CA ALA A 80 14.29 3.28 3.45
C ALA A 80 15.37 4.31 3.07
N THR A 81 15.39 4.78 1.83
CA THR A 81 16.34 5.81 1.38
C THR A 81 16.17 7.11 2.16
N LEU A 82 14.93 7.58 2.37
CA LEU A 82 14.68 8.79 3.16
C LEU A 82 15.03 8.59 4.64
N ALA A 83 14.79 7.42 5.20
CA ALA A 83 15.20 7.09 6.56
C ALA A 83 16.73 7.11 6.71
N SER A 84 17.47 6.59 5.73
CA SER A 84 18.94 6.70 5.69
C SER A 84 19.41 8.15 5.63
N VAL A 85 18.79 8.99 4.80
CA VAL A 85 19.10 10.43 4.73
C VAL A 85 18.77 11.13 6.05
N LEU A 86 17.63 10.81 6.66
CA LEU A 86 17.23 11.36 7.95
C LEU A 86 18.23 10.98 9.05
N PHE A 87 18.71 9.74 9.05
CA PHE A 87 19.71 9.27 10.00
C PHE A 87 21.01 10.06 9.88
N LEU A 88 21.53 10.25 8.67
CA LEU A 88 22.74 11.05 8.41
C LEU A 88 22.61 12.53 8.77
N LYS A 89 21.39 13.06 8.87
CA LYS A 89 21.14 14.44 9.30
C LYS A 89 21.03 14.61 10.81
N ILE A 90 20.70 13.53 11.52
CA ILE A 90 20.47 13.56 12.98
C ILE A 90 21.77 13.24 13.74
N PHE A 91 22.65 12.43 13.16
CA PHE A 91 23.92 11.97 13.74
C PHE A 91 25.11 12.51 12.98
#